data_AF-B1WVW5-F1
#
_entry.id   AF-B1WVW5-F1
#
_cell.length_a   1.000
_cell.length_b   1.000
_cell.length_c   1.000
_cell.angle_alpha   90.00
_cell.angle_beta   90.00
_cell.angle_gamma   90.00
#
_symmetry.space_group_name_H-M   'P 1'
#
loop_
_entity.id
_entity.type
_entity.pdbx_description
1 polymer ?
#
loop_
_entity_poly.entity_id
_entity_poly.type
_entity_poly.pdbx_seq_one_letter_code
_entity_poly.pdbx_strand_id
1 'polypeptide(L)'
;MKHFRDEWIQEWCEENGWTDLFRERYNHYWAFPPGAVMPEPIPSEVLRFIKATKGFCAEERTWLISAILVSIISVVLSYFFKNPMPIVFAFAFAAVTSAKLEVEEI
;
A
#
# COMPACT_ATOMS: atom_id res chain seq x y z
N MET A 1 6.02 2.13 3.24
CA MET A 1 4.73 2.81 3.51
C MET A 1 3.86 1.83 4.25
N LYS A 2 2.84 2.32 4.95
CA LYS A 2 1.82 1.45 5.50
C LYS A 2 0.79 1.14 4.41
N HIS A 3 0.72 -0.11 3.96
CA HIS A 3 -0.21 -0.51 2.89
C HIS A 3 -1.58 -0.92 3.45
N PHE A 4 -1.65 -1.27 4.73
CA PHE A 4 -2.88 -1.74 5.39
C PHE A 4 -3.23 -0.87 6.56
N ARG A 5 -4.51 -0.52 6.72
CA ARG A 5 -4.99 0.04 7.99
C ARG A 5 -5.16 -1.10 8.98
N ASP A 6 -4.68 -0.91 10.20
CA ASP A 6 -4.75 -1.95 11.24
C ASP A 6 -6.21 -2.30 11.55
N GLU A 7 -7.11 -1.31 11.48
CA GLU A 7 -8.56 -1.48 11.65
C GLU A 7 -9.18 -2.49 10.67
N TRP A 8 -8.72 -2.53 9.41
CA TRP A 8 -9.27 -3.46 8.41
C TRP A 8 -8.91 -4.91 8.70
N ILE A 9 -7.72 -5.11 9.28
CA ILE A 9 -7.24 -6.43 9.65
C ILE A 9 -7.88 -6.86 10.96
N GLN A 10 -8.09 -5.92 11.88
CA GLN A 10 -8.84 -6.16 13.10
C GLN A 10 -10.28 -6.61 12.80
N GLU A 11 -10.96 -5.91 11.90
CA GLU A 11 -12.31 -6.26 11.43
C GLU A 11 -12.34 -7.68 10.84
N TRP A 12 -11.39 -8.03 9.97
CA TRP A 12 -11.29 -9.38 9.43
C TRP A 12 -11.02 -10.44 10.51
N CYS A 13 -10.13 -10.14 11.47
CA CYS A 13 -9.85 -11.04 12.58
C CYS A 13 -11.11 -11.31 13.41
N GLU A 14 -11.85 -10.27 13.78
CA GLU A 14 -13.09 -10.39 14.54
C GLU A 14 -14.17 -11.21 13.80
N GLU A 15 -14.32 -11.00 12.49
CA GLU A 15 -15.24 -11.77 11.65
C GLU A 15 -14.87 -13.26 11.53
N ASN A 16 -13.58 -13.60 11.62
CA ASN A 16 -13.08 -14.96 11.44
C ASN A 16 -12.71 -15.66 12.77
N GLY A 17 -13.00 -15.03 13.91
CA GLY A 17 -12.73 -15.57 15.24
C GLY A 17 -11.24 -15.59 15.63
N TRP A 18 -10.43 -14.78 14.96
CA TRP A 18 -9.03 -14.56 15.34
C TRP A 18 -8.95 -13.50 16.45
N THR A 19 -8.06 -13.72 17.42
CA THR A 19 -7.91 -12.84 18.59
C THR A 19 -6.51 -12.26 18.70
N ASP A 20 -6.37 -11.21 19.52
CA ASP A 20 -5.08 -10.60 19.87
C ASP A 20 -4.22 -10.22 18.66
N LEU A 21 -4.78 -9.42 17.74
CA LEU A 21 -4.03 -8.87 16.61
C LEU A 21 -2.89 -7.99 17.09
N PHE A 22 -1.68 -8.30 16.63
CA PHE A 22 -0.53 -7.42 16.77
C PHE A 22 0.25 -7.32 15.46
N ARG A 23 0.91 -6.18 15.29
CA ARG A 23 1.75 -5.89 14.13
C ARG A 23 3.21 -5.97 14.52
N GLU A 24 3.92 -6.93 13.94
CA GLU A 24 5.36 -7.10 14.17
C GLU A 24 6.17 -6.07 13.38
N ARG A 25 5.88 -5.92 12.09
CA ARG A 25 6.52 -4.97 11.15
C ARG A 25 5.49 -4.42 10.17
N TYR A 26 5.89 -3.44 9.35
CA TYR A 26 5.01 -2.95 8.27
C TYR A 26 4.55 -4.11 7.39
N ASN A 27 3.23 -4.21 7.16
CA ASN A 27 2.58 -5.27 6.41
C ASN A 27 2.67 -6.70 7.01
N HIS A 28 3.25 -6.87 8.20
CA HIS A 28 3.34 -8.16 8.87
C HIS A 28 2.45 -8.17 10.11
N TYR A 29 1.36 -8.90 9.99
CA TYR A 29 0.33 -9.01 11.01
C TYR A 29 0.28 -10.43 11.54
N TRP A 30 0.11 -10.53 12.84
CA TRP A 30 0.04 -11.79 13.57
C TRP A 30 -1.19 -11.73 14.47
N ALA A 31 -1.89 -12.85 14.58
CA ALA A 31 -3.04 -12.99 15.45
C ALA A 31 -3.18 -14.47 15.83
N PHE A 32 -4.02 -14.78 16.81
CA PHE A 32 -4.30 -16.15 17.22
C PHE A 32 -5.48 -16.69 16.42
N PRO A 33 -5.30 -17.77 15.63
CA PRO A 33 -6.41 -18.48 15.03
C PRO A 33 -7.39 -19.04 16.09
N PRO A 34 -8.64 -19.34 15.71
CA PRO A 34 -9.62 -19.89 16.65
C PRO A 34 -9.12 -21.23 17.25
N GLY A 35 -8.97 -21.26 18.57
CA GLY A 35 -8.50 -22.43 19.32
C GLY A 35 -6.99 -22.65 19.32
N ALA A 36 -6.20 -21.74 18.74
CA ALA A 36 -4.74 -21.80 18.75
C ALA A 36 -4.14 -21.26 20.05
N VAL A 37 -2.97 -21.78 20.42
CA VAL A 37 -2.20 -21.36 21.61
C VAL A 37 -0.96 -20.54 21.21
N MET A 38 -0.70 -20.40 19.91
CA MET A 38 0.42 -19.65 19.36
C MET A 38 -0.11 -18.69 18.29
N PRO A 39 0.39 -17.44 18.22
CA PRO A 39 0.02 -16.55 17.14
C PRO A 39 0.62 -17.05 15.83
N GLU A 40 -0.16 -16.92 14.76
CA GLU A 40 0.24 -17.24 13.41
C GLU A 40 0.25 -15.97 12.55
N PRO A 41 1.13 -15.89 11.52
CA PRO A 41 1.11 -14.78 10.60
C PRO A 41 -0.19 -14.82 9.79
N ILE A 42 -0.83 -13.67 9.61
CA ILE A 42 -2.03 -13.56 8.79
C ILE A 42 -1.65 -13.89 7.34
N PRO A 43 -2.36 -14.81 6.66
CA PRO A 43 -2.04 -15.22 5.31
C PRO A 43 -1.97 -14.04 4.33
N SER A 44 -0.95 -14.03 3.47
CA SER A 44 -0.78 -12.96 2.47
C SER A 44 -1.97 -12.86 1.50
N GLU A 45 -2.62 -13.98 1.19
CA GLU A 45 -3.86 -14.03 0.39
C GLU A 45 -5.01 -13.25 1.05
N VAL A 46 -5.16 -13.37 2.37
CA VAL A 46 -6.15 -12.63 3.15
C VAL A 46 -5.84 -11.14 3.12
N LEU A 47 -4.57 -10.77 3.31
CA LEU A 47 -4.15 -9.38 3.21
C LEU A 47 -4.46 -8.81 1.82
N ARG A 48 -4.18 -9.55 0.74
CA ARG A 48 -4.55 -9.15 -0.64
C ARG A 48 -6.06 -8.99 -0.81
N PHE A 49 -6.86 -9.91 -0.24
CA PHE A 49 -8.30 -9.81 -0.28
C PHE A 49 -8.82 -8.56 0.44
N ILE A 50 -8.34 -8.29 1.66
CA ILE A 50 -8.66 -7.08 2.42
C ILE A 50 -8.27 -5.84 1.61
N LYS A 51 -7.11 -5.87 0.95
CA LYS A 51 -6.63 -4.78 0.10
C LYS A 51 -7.57 -4.51 -1.07
N ALA A 52 -7.98 -5.56 -1.77
CA ALA A 52 -8.87 -5.46 -2.92
C ALA A 52 -10.25 -4.92 -2.53
N THR A 53 -10.75 -5.29 -1.35
CA THR A 53 -12.06 -4.87 -0.85
C THR A 53 -12.06 -3.44 -0.29
N LYS A 54 -11.03 -3.05 0.48
CA LYS A 54 -10.99 -1.75 1.18
C LYS A 54 -10.25 -0.66 0.39
N GLY A 55 -9.42 -1.02 -0.58
CA GLY A 55 -8.72 -0.10 -1.49
C GLY A 55 -7.42 0.51 -0.93
N PHE A 56 -7.15 1.77 -1.29
CA PHE A 56 -5.89 2.44 -0.97
C PHE A 56 -5.86 3.02 0.45
N CYS A 57 -4.71 2.89 1.10
CA CYS A 57 -4.43 3.60 2.35
C CYS A 57 -4.28 5.10 2.11
N ALA A 58 -4.37 5.90 3.19
CA ALA A 58 -4.19 7.35 3.09
C ALA A 58 -2.80 7.72 2.53
N GLU A 59 -1.75 7.01 2.97
CA GLU A 59 -0.38 7.21 2.47
C GLU A 59 -0.26 6.86 0.97
N GLU A 60 -0.77 5.73 0.53
CA GLU A 60 -0.72 5.37 -0.89
C GLU A 60 -1.51 6.35 -1.75
N ARG A 61 -2.65 6.82 -1.24
CA ARG A 61 -3.45 7.83 -1.92
C ARG A 61 -2.68 9.14 -2.08
N THR A 62 -1.93 9.59 -1.07
CA THR A 62 -1.10 10.81 -1.21
C THR A 62 0.03 10.62 -2.20
N TRP A 63 0.66 9.44 -2.25
CA TRP A 63 1.66 9.10 -3.26
C TRP A 63 1.11 9.03 -4.69
N LEU A 64 -0.08 8.46 -4.87
CA LEU A 64 -0.74 8.46 -6.17
C LEU A 64 -1.11 9.89 -6.62
N ILE A 65 -1.65 10.70 -5.72
CA ILE A 65 -1.97 12.10 -6.02
C ILE A 65 -0.70 12.89 -6.36
N SER A 66 0.40 12.69 -5.63
CA SER A 66 1.66 13.37 -5.93
C SER A 66 2.22 12.96 -7.28
N ALA A 67 2.17 11.67 -7.65
CA ALA A 67 2.59 11.19 -8.97
C ALA A 67 1.77 11.83 -10.10
N ILE A 68 0.45 11.97 -9.92
CA ILE A 68 -0.42 12.65 -10.90
C ILE A 68 -0.04 14.13 -11.02
N LEU A 69 0.13 14.84 -9.91
CA LEU A 69 0.49 16.26 -9.91
C LEU A 69 1.84 16.50 -10.58
N VAL A 70 2.87 15.70 -10.24
CA VAL A 70 4.20 15.78 -10.86
C VAL A 70 4.13 15.53 -12.36
N SER A 71 3.29 14.59 -12.79
CA SER A 71 3.08 14.29 -14.21
C SER A 71 2.46 15.48 -14.95
N ILE A 72 1.40 16.08 -14.40
CA ILE A 72 0.73 17.26 -15.00
C ILE A 72 1.71 18.44 -15.08
N ILE A 73 2.42 18.73 -13.98
CA ILE A 73 3.41 19.82 -13.93
C ILE A 73 4.51 19.60 -14.97
N SER A 74 4.98 18.37 -15.14
CA SER A 74 6.02 18.04 -16.12
C SER A 74 5.57 18.21 -17.56
N VAL A 75 4.30 17.92 -17.88
CA VAL A 75 3.73 18.20 -19.21
C VAL A 75 3.75 19.70 -19.49
N VAL A 76 3.31 20.52 -18.53
CA VAL A 76 3.30 21.99 -18.68
C VAL A 76 4.71 22.55 -18.82
N LEU A 77 5.66 22.10 -17.98
CA LEU A 77 7.06 22.53 -18.04
C LEU A 77 7.74 22.11 -19.34
N SER A 78 7.46 20.89 -19.83
CA SER A 78 8.03 20.41 -21.09
C SER A 78 7.54 21.24 -22.28
N TYR A 79 6.26 21.62 -22.29
CA TYR A 79 5.71 22.53 -23.29
C TYR A 79 6.35 23.92 -23.22
N PHE A 80 6.46 24.50 -22.03
CA PHE A 80 7.00 25.85 -21.83
C PHE A 80 8.50 25.93 -22.19
N PHE A 81 9.29 24.97 -21.74
CA PHE A 81 10.74 24.94 -21.99
C PHE A 81 11.13 24.29 -23.32
N LYS A 82 10.17 23.70 -24.05
CA LYS A 82 10.41 22.93 -25.28
C LYS A 82 11.50 21.85 -25.10
N ASN A 83 11.54 21.25 -23.92
CA ASN A 83 12.56 20.29 -23.51
C ASN A 83 11.88 19.01 -22.97
N PRO A 84 12.27 17.80 -23.40
CA PRO A 84 11.70 16.55 -22.89
C PRO A 84 12.14 16.18 -21.46
N MET A 85 13.16 16.83 -20.90
CA MET A 85 13.73 16.46 -19.59
C MET A 85 12.71 16.40 -18.43
N PRO A 86 11.74 17.34 -18.28
CA PRO A 86 10.73 17.23 -17.22
C PRO A 86 9.87 15.97 -17.32
N ILE A 87 9.51 15.54 -18.54
CA ILE A 87 8.72 14.32 -18.76
C ILE A 87 9.52 13.07 -18.37
N VAL A 88 10.82 13.03 -18.71
CA VAL A 88 11.70 11.93 -18.30
C VAL A 88 11.81 11.85 -16.78
N PHE A 89 11.88 12.99 -16.11
CA PHE A 89 11.86 13.05 -14.65
C PHE A 89 10.54 12.51 -14.07
N ALA A 90 9.39 12.93 -14.61
CA ALA A 90 8.09 12.40 -14.17
C ALA A 90 7.98 10.89 -14.36
N PHE A 91 8.50 10.35 -15.47
CA PHE A 91 8.56 8.92 -15.70
C PHE A 91 9.39 8.19 -14.63
N ALA A 92 10.60 8.69 -14.34
CA ALA A 92 11.45 8.10 -13.30
C ALA A 92 10.78 8.19 -11.91
N PHE A 93 10.12 9.31 -11.60
CA PHE A 93 9.37 9.47 -10.36
C PHE A 93 8.21 8.48 -10.27
N ALA A 94 7.46 8.28 -11.36
CA ALA A 94 6.37 7.32 -11.43
C ALA A 94 6.87 5.87 -11.24
N ALA A 95 8.02 5.51 -11.81
CA ALA A 95 8.63 4.19 -11.62
C ALA A 95 9.00 3.94 -10.15
N VAL A 96 9.64 4.91 -9.49
CA VAL A 96 9.95 4.81 -8.05
C VAL A 96 8.68 4.71 -7.21
N THR A 97 7.65 5.49 -7.55
CA THR A 97 6.37 5.47 -6.83
C THR A 97 5.66 4.13 -7.00
N SER A 98 5.69 3.55 -8.21
CA SER A 98 5.15 2.21 -8.50
C SER A 98 5.87 1.14 -7.67
N ALA A 99 7.20 1.13 -7.67
CA ALA A 99 7.99 0.19 -6.87
C ALA A 99 7.72 0.32 -5.36
N LYS A 100 7.37 1.52 -4.90
CA LYS A 100 7.00 1.79 -3.50
C LYS A 100 5.57 1.38 -3.14
N LEU A 101 4.69 1.24 -4.15
CA LEU A 101 3.29 0.85 -3.99
C LEU A 101 3.10 -0.67 -4.07
N GLU A 102 4.03 -1.38 -4.70
CA GLU A 102 4.04 -2.84 -4.70
C GLU A 102 4.09 -3.37 -3.26
N VAL A 103 3.17 -4.28 -2.95
CA VAL A 103 3.14 -5.01 -1.69
C VAL A 103 4.00 -6.25 -1.87
N GLU A 104 5.05 -6.37 -1.07
CA GLU A 104 6.00 -7.50 -1.12
C GLU A 104 5.23 -8.83 -0.95
N GLU A 105 5.23 -9.67 -1.99
CA GLU A 105 4.74 -11.04 -1.94
C GLU A 105 5.85 -11.88 -1.29
N ILE A 106 5.75 -12.14 0.01
CA ILE A 106 6.60 -13.12 0.71
C ILE A 106 5.88 -14.47 0.69
#